data_AF-A0A679GNC4-F1
#
_entry.id   AF-A0A679GNC4-F1
#
_cell.length_a   1.000
_cell.length_b   1.000
_cell.length_c   1.000
_cell.angle_alpha   90.00
_cell.angle_beta   90.00
_cell.angle_gamma   90.00
#
_symmetry.space_group_name_H-M   'P 1'
#
loop_
_entity.id
_entity.type
_entity.pdbx_description
1 polymer ?
#
loop_
_entity_poly.entity_id
_entity_poly.type
_entity_poly.pdbx_seq_one_letter_code
_entity_poly.pdbx_strand_id
1 'polypeptide(L)' 'MSEPNLPLTPEPRIKELEQLEVMSQKAQFFEAVVTVLKNDYGVSVVKKRPGKSSRKAESQR' A
#
# COMPACT_ATOMS: atom_id res chain seq x y z
N MET A 1 23.17 -40.43 7.05
CA MET A 1 23.17 -40.17 5.61
C MET A 1 22.89 -38.70 5.41
N SER A 2 23.94 -37.92 5.16
CA SER A 2 23.89 -36.47 4.95
C SER A 2 23.61 -36.18 3.49
N GLU A 3 22.35 -35.93 3.16
CA GLU A 3 21.95 -35.48 1.82
C GLU A 3 22.30 -34.00 1.64
N PRO A 4 23.08 -33.64 0.61
CA PRO A 4 23.44 -32.25 0.36
C PRO A 4 22.21 -31.47 -0.11
N ASN A 5 22.02 -30.29 0.49
CA ASN A 5 21.05 -29.28 0.12
C ASN A 5 21.18 -28.96 -1.38
N LEU A 6 20.31 -29.56 -2.19
CA LEU A 6 20.19 -29.26 -3.61
C LEU A 6 19.83 -27.77 -3.76
N PRO A 7 20.61 -26.98 -4.51
CA PRO A 7 20.31 -25.57 -4.69
C PRO A 7 18.97 -25.45 -5.42
N LEU A 8 17.97 -24.90 -4.72
CA LEU A 8 16.80 -24.28 -5.34
C LEU A 8 17.31 -23.45 -6.52
N THR A 9 16.79 -23.75 -7.71
CA THR A 9 17.23 -23.23 -9.00
C THR A 9 17.52 -21.73 -8.95
N PRO A 10 18.46 -21.20 -9.75
CA PRO A 10 18.79 -19.77 -9.74
C PRO A 10 17.64 -18.88 -10.24
N GLU A 11 16.66 -19.42 -10.98
CA GLU A 11 15.50 -18.67 -11.49
C GLU A 11 14.58 -18.06 -10.43
N PRO A 12 14.12 -18.79 -9.39
CA PRO A 12 13.25 -18.22 -8.36
C PRO A 12 13.86 -17.00 -7.67
N ARG A 13 15.18 -16.95 -7.44
CA ARG A 13 15.86 -15.78 -6.87
C ARG A 13 15.81 -14.56 -7.78
N ILE A 14 15.97 -14.75 -9.09
CA ILE A 14 15.91 -13.65 -10.05
C ILE A 14 14.48 -13.10 -10.10
N LYS A 15 13.47 -13.98 -10.13
CA LYS A 15 12.05 -13.57 -10.11
C LYS A 15 11.70 -12.78 -8.84
N GLU A 16 12.22 -13.18 -7.68
CA GLU A 16 12.04 -12.43 -6.43
C GLU A 16 12.71 -11.05 -6.47
N LEU A 17 13.92 -10.95 -7.01
CA LEU A 17 14.65 -9.67 -7.11
C LEU A 17 14.02 -8.72 -8.15
N GLU A 18 13.60 -9.23 -9.30
CA GLU A 18 12.84 -8.45 -10.29
C GLU A 18 11.52 -7.93 -9.70
N GLN A 19 10.83 -8.74 -8.89
CA GLN A 19 9.61 -8.30 -8.21
C GLN A 19 9.88 -7.11 -7.29
N LEU A 20 11.00 -7.10 -6.56
CA LEU A 20 11.35 -5.98 -5.68
C LEU A 20 11.60 -4.68 -6.45
N GLU A 21 12.31 -4.75 -7.57
CA GLU A 21 12.58 -3.57 -8.40
C GLU A 21 11.28 -3.02 -9.02
N VAL A 22 10.44 -3.90 -9.56
CA VAL A 22 9.12 -3.53 -10.09
C VAL A 22 8.22 -2.93 -9.01
N MET A 23 8.27 -3.44 -7.78
CA MET A 23 7.54 -2.87 -6.64
C MET A 23 8.02 -1.46 -6.29
N SER A 24 9.33 -1.22 -6.30
CA SER A 24 9.91 0.11 -6.06
C SER A 24 9.45 1.13 -7.11
N GLN A 25 9.54 0.77 -8.39
CA GLN A 25 9.07 1.61 -9.49
C GLN A 25 7.56 1.93 -9.38
N LYS A 26 6.76 0.91 -9.04
CA LYS A 26 5.32 1.10 -8.80
C LYS A 26 5.06 2.03 -7.61
N ALA A 27 5.79 1.89 -6.51
CA ALA A 27 5.64 2.74 -5.33
C ALA A 27 5.90 4.22 -5.67
N GLN A 28 6.98 4.51 -6.39
CA GLN A 28 7.30 5.86 -6.87
C GLN A 28 6.19 6.44 -7.75
N PHE A 29 5.63 5.63 -8.66
CA PHE A 29 4.50 6.03 -9.49
C PHE A 29 3.26 6.38 -8.67
N PHE A 30 2.88 5.54 -7.69
CA PHE A 30 1.73 5.80 -6.84
C PHE A 30 1.90 7.06 -5.98
N GLU A 31 3.11 7.33 -5.50
CA GLU A 31 3.41 8.56 -4.76
C GLU A 31 3.19 9.81 -5.63
N ALA A 32 3.64 9.79 -6.89
CA ALA A 32 3.43 10.87 -7.83
C ALA A 32 1.93 11.10 -8.11
N VAL A 33 1.17 10.03 -8.38
CA VAL A 33 -0.29 10.11 -8.62
C VAL A 33 -1.02 10.68 -7.40
N VAL A 34 -0.68 10.23 -6.19
CA VAL A 34 -1.27 10.76 -4.95
C VAL A 34 -0.95 12.25 -4.78
N THR A 35 0.26 12.67 -5.14
CA THR A 35 0.68 14.07 -5.06
C THR A 35 -0.14 14.95 -6.00
N VAL A 36 -0.34 14.52 -7.25
CA VAL A 36 -1.21 15.20 -8.23
C VAL A 36 -2.65 15.30 -7.71
N LEU A 37 -3.21 14.19 -7.22
CA LEU A 37 -4.58 14.17 -6.68
C LEU A 37 -4.77 15.11 -5.48
N LYS A 38 -3.75 15.25 -4.63
CA LYS A 38 -3.77 16.19 -3.51
C LYS A 38 -3.67 17.64 -3.97
N ASN A 39 -2.74 17.93 -4.87
CA ASN A 39 -2.43 19.31 -5.28
C ASN A 39 -3.49 19.89 -6.21
N ASP A 40 -3.92 19.13 -7.21
CA ASP A 40 -4.77 19.65 -8.30
C ASP A 40 -6.26 19.46 -8.00
N TYR A 41 -6.60 18.44 -7.20
CA TYR A 41 -7.99 18.06 -6.92
C TYR A 41 -8.37 18.15 -5.44
N GLY A 42 -7.43 18.48 -4.54
CA GLY A 42 -7.71 18.56 -3.11
C GLY A 42 -8.14 17.22 -2.48
N VAL A 43 -7.89 16.09 -3.15
CA VAL A 43 -8.28 14.76 -2.68
C VAL A 43 -7.41 14.39 -1.49
N SER A 44 -7.96 14.50 -0.30
CA SER A 44 -7.30 14.07 0.92
C SER A 44 -7.65 12.63 1.22
N VAL A 45 -6.62 11.78 1.38
CA VAL A 45 -6.74 10.39 1.85
C VAL A 45 -7.01 10.40 3.36
N VAL A 46 -8.10 11.07 3.78
CA VAL A 46 -8.55 11.00 5.16
C VAL A 46 -9.28 9.68 5.30
N LYS A 47 -8.67 8.72 5.99
CA LYS A 47 -9.44 7.60 6.54
C LYS A 47 -10.57 8.22 7.36
N LYS A 48 -11.82 7.91 7.03
CA LYS A 48 -12.97 8.30 7.85
C LYS A 48 -12.58 8.00 9.30
N ARG A 49 -12.66 9.01 10.18
CA ARG A 49 -12.46 8.77 11.61
C ARG A 49 -13.36 7.59 11.97
N PRO A 50 -12.86 6.54 12.66
CA PRO A 50 -13.74 5.52 13.22
C PRO A 50 -14.63 6.23 14.24
N GLY A 51 -15.75 6.74 13.77
CA GLY A 51 -16.54 7.72 14.47
C GLY A 51 -17.35 7.06 15.57
N LYS A 52 -17.37 7.67 16.75
CA LYS A 52 -18.63 7.75 17.49
C LYS A 52 -19.60 8.51 16.57
N SER A 53 -20.70 7.86 16.20
CA SER A 53 -21.76 8.48 15.40
C SER A 53 -22.28 9.72 16.13
N SER A 54 -22.45 10.82 15.40
CA SER A 54 -23.16 11.99 15.92
C SER A 54 -24.64 11.64 16.02
N ARG A 55 -25.09 11.12 17.17
CA ARG A 55 -26.51 11.15 17.51
C ARG A 55 -26.86 12.61 17.77
N LYS A 56 -27.70 13.16 16.90
CA LYS A 56 -28.35 14.45 17.11
C LYS A 56 -29.15 14.32 18.42
N ALA A 57 -28.72 15.00 19.48
CA ALA A 57 -29.52 15.12 20.68
C ALA A 57 -30.76 15.94 20.29
N GLU A 58 -31.90 15.26 20.16
CA GLU A 58 -33.19 15.91 20.03
C GLU A 58 -33.42 16.73 21.31
N SER A 59 -33.58 18.03 21.11
CA SER A 59 -33.76 19.02 22.17
C SER A 59 -35.02 18.70 22.95
N GLN A 60 -34.92 18.62 24.27
CA GLN A 60 -36.08 18.73 25.14
C GLN A 60 -36.79 20.06 24.86
N ARG A 61 -38.09 20.01 24.56
CA ARG A 61 -39.11 20.99 24.96
C ARG A 61 -40.50 20.41 24.76
#